data_AF-A0A8H3GN94-F1
#
_entry.id   AF-A0A8H3GN94-F1
#
_cell.length_a   1.000
_cell.length_b   1.000
_cell.length_c   1.000
_cell.angle_alpha   90.00
_cell.angle_beta   90.00
_cell.angle_gamma   90.00
#
_symmetry.space_group_name_H-M   'P 1'
#
loop_
_entity.id
_entity.type
_entity.pdbx_description
1 polymer ?
#
loop_
_entity_poly.entity_id
_entity_poly.type
_entity_poly.pdbx_seq_one_letter_code
_entity_poly.pdbx_strand_id
1 'polypeptide(L)'
;MHPSQQDRRFTFSVFTSVPDTSFHSAEHGERLDYWAFRRVTFYALPLQSYGQLNTWLMIIAQFNVTNRNWRYLWFDPIIDDDSRITGIRIEPTDGAPPSGAVAEFKLEENVFETQDEGEVHPRRVHYFHYELMAHLRDGFTQAVLLPHTTGNESQFYLNYMYFLVRSGVINEEDEIRLHDVLRTQWVHYNITLAQSGRGRQ
;
A
#
# COMPACT_ATOMS: atom_id res chain seq x y z
N MET A 1 -38.45 -24.51 6.60
CA MET A 1 -37.28 -24.82 5.75
C MET A 1 -36.51 -23.52 5.57
N HIS A 2 -35.47 -23.30 6.38
CA HIS A 2 -34.52 -22.22 6.14
C HIS A 2 -33.63 -22.64 4.97
N PRO A 3 -33.44 -21.82 3.92
CA PRO A 3 -32.39 -22.09 2.97
C PRO A 3 -31.06 -22.02 3.71
N SER A 4 -30.31 -23.11 3.64
CA SER A 4 -28.92 -23.20 4.04
C SER A 4 -28.18 -21.95 3.57
N GLN A 5 -27.66 -21.15 4.52
CA GLN A 5 -26.55 -20.26 4.25
C GLN A 5 -25.42 -21.17 3.74
N GLN A 6 -25.32 -21.29 2.41
CA GLN A 6 -24.10 -21.77 1.80
C GLN A 6 -23.02 -20.84 2.33
N ASP A 7 -22.09 -21.39 3.11
CA ASP A 7 -20.79 -20.79 3.37
C ASP A 7 -20.20 -20.45 2.01
N ARG A 8 -20.45 -19.23 1.54
CA ARG A 8 -19.70 -18.66 0.43
C ARG A 8 -18.29 -18.62 0.96
N ARG A 9 -17.46 -19.56 0.50
CA ARG A 9 -16.00 -19.47 0.69
C ARG A 9 -15.57 -18.17 0.04
N PHE A 10 -15.45 -17.13 0.86
CA PHE A 10 -14.90 -15.85 0.46
C PHE A 10 -13.48 -16.10 -0.02
N THR A 11 -13.23 -15.86 -1.30
CA THR A 11 -11.91 -16.02 -1.90
C THR A 11 -11.36 -14.63 -2.12
N PHE A 12 -10.34 -14.26 -1.34
CA PHE A 12 -9.67 -12.98 -1.53
C PHE A 12 -9.07 -12.92 -2.94
N SER A 13 -9.37 -11.85 -3.67
CA SER A 13 -9.01 -11.75 -5.09
C SER A 13 -8.08 -10.56 -5.34
N VAL A 14 -7.02 -10.78 -6.14
CA VAL A 14 -6.09 -9.72 -6.57
C VAL A 14 -6.40 -9.36 -8.01
N PHE A 15 -6.96 -8.18 -8.24
CA PHE A 15 -7.27 -7.62 -9.56
C PHE A 15 -6.19 -6.64 -9.97
N THR A 16 -5.65 -6.81 -11.18
CA THR A 16 -4.64 -5.90 -11.69
C THR A 16 -4.76 -5.68 -13.18
N SER A 17 -4.59 -4.44 -13.61
CA SER A 17 -4.39 -4.07 -15.03
C SER A 17 -2.93 -3.81 -15.36
N VAL A 18 -2.03 -3.92 -14.36
CA VAL A 18 -0.59 -3.80 -14.55
C VAL A 18 -0.12 -4.97 -15.41
N PRO A 19 0.54 -4.72 -16.55
CA PRO A 19 1.07 -5.78 -17.39
C PRO A 19 2.03 -6.67 -16.59
N ASP A 20 1.92 -7.97 -16.78
CA ASP A 20 2.89 -8.92 -16.25
C ASP A 20 4.21 -8.74 -17.02
N THR A 21 5.14 -8.00 -16.43
CA THR A 21 6.45 -7.70 -17.02
C THR A 21 7.51 -8.74 -16.64
N SER A 22 7.10 -9.80 -15.95
CA SER A 22 8.02 -10.85 -15.58
C SER A 22 8.27 -11.81 -16.73
N PHE A 23 9.49 -12.32 -16.83
CA PHE A 23 9.91 -13.24 -17.87
C PHE A 23 10.76 -14.35 -17.25
N HIS A 24 10.81 -15.51 -17.88
CA HIS A 24 11.65 -16.61 -17.41
C HIS A 24 13.05 -16.50 -18.02
N SER A 25 14.09 -16.44 -17.18
CA SER A 25 15.45 -16.62 -17.66
C SER A 25 15.73 -18.11 -17.87
N ALA A 26 16.03 -18.50 -19.11
CA ALA A 26 16.42 -19.87 -19.44
C ALA A 26 17.74 -20.29 -18.75
N GLU A 27 18.59 -19.31 -18.41
CA GLU A 27 19.89 -19.54 -17.79
C GLU A 27 19.81 -19.76 -16.27
N HIS A 28 18.76 -19.24 -15.61
CA HIS A 28 18.65 -19.27 -14.15
C HIS A 28 17.39 -20.00 -13.66
N GLY A 29 16.48 -20.39 -14.55
CA GLY A 29 15.23 -21.08 -14.19
C GLY A 29 14.24 -20.21 -13.40
N GLU A 30 14.58 -18.93 -13.17
CA GLU A 30 13.83 -18.01 -12.33
C GLU A 30 12.98 -17.04 -13.16
N ARG A 31 11.86 -16.64 -12.58
CA ARG A 31 10.98 -15.59 -13.08
C ARG A 31 11.57 -14.24 -12.66
N LEU A 32 12.11 -13.49 -13.61
CA LEU A 32 12.74 -12.19 -13.40
C LEU A 32 11.73 -11.08 -13.69
N ASP A 33 11.74 -10.05 -12.84
CA ASP A 33 11.02 -8.78 -13.03
C ASP A 33 12.03 -7.64 -12.87
N TYR A 34 11.76 -6.51 -13.52
CA TYR A 34 12.63 -5.35 -13.48
C TYR A 34 12.11 -4.25 -12.57
N TRP A 35 10.87 -4.35 -12.08
CA TRP A 35 10.24 -3.30 -11.30
C TRP A 35 10.40 -3.54 -9.81
N ALA A 36 11.38 -2.88 -9.22
CA ALA A 36 11.64 -2.91 -7.79
C ALA A 36 10.74 -1.92 -7.06
N PHE A 37 10.18 -2.33 -5.93
CA PHE A 37 9.57 -1.47 -4.93
C PHE A 37 10.57 -0.39 -4.50
N ARG A 38 10.08 0.83 -4.27
CA ARG A 38 10.91 1.95 -3.83
C ARG A 38 10.32 2.72 -2.69
N ARG A 39 9.03 2.99 -2.75
CA ARG A 39 8.33 3.69 -1.69
C ARG A 39 6.85 3.39 -1.75
N VAL A 40 6.21 3.56 -0.62
CA VAL A 40 4.76 3.65 -0.50
C VAL A 40 4.39 5.03 0.00
N THR A 41 3.30 5.59 -0.53
CA THR A 41 2.79 6.90 -0.14
C THR A 41 1.32 6.78 0.21
N PHE A 42 0.98 7.24 1.40
CA PHE A 42 -0.38 7.30 1.93
C PHE A 42 -0.90 8.73 1.79
N TYR A 43 -2.10 8.87 1.24
CA TYR A 43 -2.81 10.13 1.14
C TYR A 43 -4.08 10.08 1.97
N ALA A 44 -4.25 11.04 2.87
CA ALA A 44 -5.50 11.22 3.61
C ALA A 44 -6.47 12.03 2.76
N LEU A 45 -7.68 11.51 2.57
CA LEU A 45 -8.80 12.27 2.01
C LEU A 45 -9.47 13.12 3.09
N PRO A 46 -10.16 14.22 2.74
CA PRO A 46 -10.88 15.05 3.70
C PRO A 46 -11.88 14.24 4.53
N LEU A 47 -12.09 14.63 5.79
CA LEU A 47 -13.14 14.06 6.64
C LEU A 47 -14.51 14.26 5.99
N GLN A 48 -15.29 13.19 5.89
CA GLN A 48 -16.68 13.27 5.41
C GLN A 48 -17.63 13.76 6.52
N SER A 49 -17.32 13.47 7.78
CA SER A 49 -18.09 13.96 8.93
C SER A 49 -17.24 14.10 10.19
N TYR A 50 -17.74 14.89 11.15
CA TYR A 50 -17.06 15.12 12.43
C TYR A 50 -17.04 13.84 13.28
N GLY A 51 -15.87 13.49 13.81
CA GLY A 51 -15.68 12.29 14.64
C GLY A 51 -15.26 11.04 13.86
N GLN A 52 -15.25 11.07 12.53
CA GLN A 52 -14.69 9.99 11.70
C GLN A 52 -13.17 10.15 11.51
N LEU A 53 -12.49 9.07 11.13
CA LEU A 53 -11.11 9.12 10.64
C LEU A 53 -11.10 9.42 9.14
N ASN A 54 -9.97 9.92 8.64
CA ASN A 54 -9.77 10.11 7.21
C ASN A 54 -9.81 8.75 6.49
N THR A 55 -10.40 8.72 5.30
CA THR A 55 -10.15 7.64 4.35
C THR A 55 -8.72 7.79 3.83
N TRP A 56 -7.99 6.68 3.79
CA TRP A 56 -6.62 6.66 3.31
C TRP A 56 -6.54 5.94 1.97
N LEU A 57 -5.72 6.49 1.09
CA LEU A 57 -5.41 5.93 -0.20
C LEU A 57 -3.90 5.62 -0.26
N MET A 58 -3.52 4.53 -0.92
CA MET A 58 -2.12 4.10 -1.00
C MET A 58 -1.62 4.03 -2.44
N ILE A 59 -0.46 4.66 -2.69
CA ILE A 59 0.27 4.58 -3.95
C ILE A 59 1.62 3.91 -3.72
N ILE A 60 1.94 2.88 -4.50
CA ILE A 60 3.26 2.24 -4.51
C ILE A 60 4.06 2.80 -5.69
N ALA A 61 5.24 3.35 -5.43
CA ALA A 61 6.18 3.69 -6.47
C ALA A 61 7.16 2.53 -6.71
N GLN A 62 7.38 2.22 -7.98
CA GLN A 62 8.34 1.22 -8.40
C GLN A 62 9.31 1.81 -9.41
N PHE A 63 10.56 1.36 -9.32
CA PHE A 63 11.65 1.78 -10.18
C PHE A 63 12.13 0.61 -11.01
N ASN A 64 12.22 0.82 -12.32
CA ASN A 64 12.77 -0.16 -13.23
C ASN A 64 14.30 -0.15 -13.13
N VAL A 65 14.88 -1.25 -12.63
CA VAL A 65 16.32 -1.31 -12.35
C VAL A 65 17.19 -1.34 -13.61
N THR A 66 16.62 -1.65 -14.78
CA THR A 66 17.39 -1.74 -16.04
C THR A 66 17.33 -0.45 -16.85
N ASN A 67 16.15 0.13 -17.04
CA ASN A 67 15.95 1.32 -17.87
C ASN A 67 15.75 2.63 -17.08
N ARG A 68 15.76 2.55 -15.75
CA ARG A 68 15.65 3.69 -14.82
C ARG A 68 14.32 4.47 -14.90
N ASN A 69 13.26 3.85 -15.41
CA ASN A 69 11.93 4.45 -15.43
C ASN A 69 11.19 4.25 -14.12
N TRP A 70 10.27 5.18 -13.81
CA TRP A 70 9.35 5.08 -12.69
C TRP A 70 7.97 4.63 -13.16
N ARG A 71 7.28 3.85 -12.32
CA ARG A 71 5.83 3.64 -12.41
C ARG A 71 5.21 3.77 -11.03
N TYR A 72 3.94 4.14 -11.01
CA TYR A 72 3.17 4.29 -9.79
C TYR A 72 1.92 3.43 -9.89
N LEU A 73 1.57 2.79 -8.79
CA LEU A 73 0.47 1.85 -8.70
C LEU A 73 -0.50 2.30 -7.61
N TRP A 74 -1.76 2.49 -7.99
CA TRP A 74 -2.87 2.54 -7.04
C TRP A 74 -3.04 1.19 -6.37
N PHE A 75 -3.30 1.22 -5.07
CA PHE A 75 -3.54 0.03 -4.27
C PHE A 75 -4.78 0.26 -3.42
N ASP A 76 -5.88 -0.39 -3.82
CA ASP A 76 -7.22 -0.09 -3.30
C ASP A 76 -7.93 -1.37 -2.83
N PRO A 77 -8.28 -1.50 -1.54
CA PRO A 77 -9.04 -2.64 -1.04
C PRO A 77 -10.44 -2.66 -1.66
N ILE A 78 -10.88 -3.85 -2.10
CA ILE A 78 -12.22 -4.04 -2.65
C ILE A 78 -13.15 -4.50 -1.53
N ILE A 79 -14.26 -3.80 -1.36
CA ILE A 79 -15.18 -3.96 -0.24
C ILE A 79 -16.52 -4.43 -0.76
N ASP A 80 -17.12 -5.41 -0.09
CA ASP A 80 -18.48 -5.88 -0.39
C ASP A 80 -19.56 -5.09 0.37
N ASP A 81 -20.83 -5.44 0.14
CA ASP A 81 -21.99 -4.80 0.77
C ASP A 81 -22.02 -4.97 2.31
N ASP A 82 -21.29 -5.96 2.85
CA ASP A 82 -21.16 -6.23 4.29
C ASP A 82 -19.93 -5.51 4.89
N SER A 83 -19.34 -4.57 4.16
CA SER A 83 -18.12 -3.84 4.54
C SER A 83 -16.90 -4.75 4.78
N ARG A 84 -16.84 -5.90 4.11
CA ARG A 84 -15.71 -6.84 4.19
C ARG A 84 -14.77 -6.62 3.02
N ILE A 85 -13.47 -6.69 3.30
CA ILE A 85 -12.46 -6.67 2.25
C ILE A 85 -12.44 -8.04 1.56
N THR A 86 -12.83 -8.05 0.30
CA THR A 86 -12.92 -9.25 -0.55
C THR A 86 -11.77 -9.38 -1.53
N GLY A 87 -10.91 -8.36 -1.59
CA GLY A 87 -9.81 -8.37 -2.52
C GLY A 87 -9.09 -7.04 -2.54
N ILE A 88 -8.29 -6.89 -3.58
CA ILE A 88 -7.49 -5.71 -3.82
C ILE A 88 -7.43 -5.43 -5.31
N ARG A 89 -7.52 -4.15 -5.65
CA ARG A 89 -7.31 -3.62 -6.98
C ARG A 89 -5.96 -2.90 -7.05
N ILE A 90 -5.16 -3.26 -8.05
CA ILE A 90 -3.87 -2.65 -8.35
C ILE A 90 -3.88 -2.11 -9.76
N GLU A 91 -3.76 -0.79 -9.91
CA GLU A 91 -3.88 -0.14 -11.23
C GLU A 91 -2.75 0.88 -11.45
N PRO A 92 -2.27 1.08 -12.68
CA PRO A 92 -1.34 2.15 -12.98
C PRO A 92 -1.92 3.53 -12.64
N THR A 93 -1.06 4.42 -12.17
CA THR A 93 -1.40 5.83 -11.92
C THR A 93 -0.23 6.73 -12.33
N ASP A 94 -0.48 8.04 -12.47
CA ASP A 94 0.54 9.04 -12.74
C ASP A 94 1.39 9.38 -11.49
N GLY A 95 0.98 8.88 -10.32
CA GLY A 95 1.65 9.10 -9.04
C GLY A 95 1.36 10.48 -8.43
N ALA A 96 0.46 11.25 -9.03
CA ALA A 96 0.02 12.51 -8.47
C ALA A 96 -0.83 12.27 -7.21
N PRO A 97 -0.76 13.16 -6.21
CA PRO A 97 -1.68 13.14 -5.08
C PRO A 97 -3.14 13.20 -5.57
N PRO A 98 -4.06 12.44 -4.94
CA PRO A 98 -5.49 12.60 -5.16
C PRO A 98 -5.93 14.06 -4.98
N SER A 99 -6.87 14.50 -5.82
CA SER A 99 -7.45 15.83 -5.67
C SER A 99 -8.07 15.99 -4.28
N GLY A 100 -7.67 17.04 -3.57
CA GLY A 100 -8.16 17.33 -2.23
C GLY A 100 -7.52 16.51 -1.11
N ALA A 101 -6.44 15.77 -1.36
CA ALA A 101 -5.68 15.13 -0.28
C ALA A 101 -5.24 16.17 0.78
N VAL A 102 -5.50 15.89 2.05
CA VAL A 102 -5.27 16.81 3.18
C VAL A 102 -3.99 16.50 3.95
N ALA A 103 -3.44 15.30 3.76
CA ALA A 103 -2.15 14.89 4.31
C ALA A 103 -1.49 13.86 3.40
N GLU A 104 -0.16 13.79 3.50
CA GLU A 104 0.68 12.84 2.77
C GLU A 104 1.70 12.24 3.74
N PHE A 105 1.88 10.92 3.66
CA PHE A 105 2.88 10.20 4.45
C PHE A 105 3.65 9.22 3.56
N LYS A 106 4.98 9.31 3.58
CA LYS A 106 5.86 8.55 2.69
C LYS A 106 6.75 7.62 3.48
N LEU A 107 6.89 6.40 2.97
CA LEU A 107 7.78 5.39 3.52
C LEU A 107 8.62 4.84 2.38
N GLU A 108 9.93 4.82 2.57
CA GLU A 108 10.91 4.41 1.56
C GLU A 108 11.33 2.95 1.80
N GLU A 109 11.74 2.27 0.73
CA GLU A 109 12.32 0.92 0.76
C GLU A 109 13.54 0.88 1.69
N ASN A 110 13.60 -0.12 2.56
CA ASN A 110 14.81 -0.43 3.29
C ASN A 110 15.81 -1.11 2.35
N VAL A 111 16.96 -0.49 2.16
CA VAL A 111 17.96 -0.96 1.21
C VAL A 111 18.91 -1.89 1.93
N PHE A 112 18.75 -3.20 1.71
CA PHE A 112 19.74 -4.17 2.18
C PHE A 112 20.88 -4.30 1.19
N GLU A 113 22.07 -4.32 1.76
CA GLU A 113 23.32 -4.58 1.08
C GLU A 113 23.83 -5.95 1.55
N THR A 114 23.68 -6.99 0.71
CA THR A 114 24.21 -8.32 0.99
C THR A 114 25.59 -8.45 0.35
N GLN A 115 26.59 -8.88 1.12
CA GLN A 115 27.92 -9.20 0.58
C GLN A 115 28.07 -10.72 0.54
N ASP A 116 28.13 -11.29 -0.66
CA ASP A 116 28.50 -12.69 -0.84
C ASP A 116 30.00 -12.86 -0.49
N GLU A 117 30.37 -14.00 0.10
CA GLU A 117 31.77 -14.33 0.37
C GLU A 117 32.58 -14.36 -0.94
N GLY A 118 33.37 -13.30 -1.18
CA GLY A 118 34.21 -13.15 -2.37
C GLY A 118 33.91 -11.91 -3.22
N GLU A 119 32.83 -11.18 -2.95
CA GLU A 119 32.54 -9.92 -3.64
C GLU A 119 33.10 -8.70 -2.90
N VAL A 120 33.72 -7.79 -3.65
CA VAL A 120 34.36 -6.57 -3.12
C VAL A 120 33.33 -5.50 -2.73
N HIS A 121 32.13 -5.55 -3.32
CA HIS A 121 31.08 -4.56 -3.10
C HIS A 121 29.78 -5.27 -2.74
N PRO A 122 29.02 -4.77 -1.75
CA PRO A 122 27.73 -5.33 -1.43
C PRO A 122 26.72 -5.16 -2.59
N ARG A 123 25.83 -6.14 -2.74
CA ARG A 123 24.72 -6.13 -3.70
C ARG A 123 23.46 -5.63 -3.03
N ARG A 124 22.75 -4.73 -3.71
CA ARG A 124 21.44 -4.26 -3.28
C ARG A 124 20.39 -5.35 -3.53
N VAL A 125 19.74 -5.84 -2.47
CA VAL A 125 18.58 -6.73 -2.60
C VAL A 125 17.35 -5.86 -2.83
N HIS A 126 16.57 -6.19 -3.85
CA HIS A 126 15.38 -5.45 -4.24
C HIS A 126 14.14 -6.29 -4.00
N TYR A 127 13.09 -5.67 -3.51
CA TYR A 127 11.77 -6.29 -3.46
C TYR A 127 11.02 -6.01 -4.77
N PHE A 128 10.82 -7.01 -5.61
CA PHE A 128 10.26 -6.85 -6.95
C PHE A 128 8.74 -6.99 -6.99
N HIS A 129 8.13 -6.46 -8.05
CA HIS A 129 6.67 -6.50 -8.22
C HIS A 129 6.12 -7.93 -8.29
N TYR A 130 6.81 -8.89 -8.92
CA TYR A 130 6.37 -10.29 -8.88
C TYR A 130 6.26 -10.84 -7.45
N GLU A 131 7.15 -10.44 -6.53
CA GLU A 131 7.12 -10.86 -5.12
C GLU A 131 5.93 -10.23 -4.40
N LEU A 132 5.63 -8.95 -4.67
CA LEU A 132 4.40 -8.30 -4.22
C LEU A 132 3.16 -9.08 -4.66
N MET A 133 3.07 -9.38 -5.95
CA MET A 133 1.92 -10.10 -6.51
C MET A 133 1.82 -11.53 -5.98
N ALA A 134 2.94 -12.19 -5.70
CA ALA A 134 2.97 -13.53 -5.11
C ALA A 134 2.47 -13.49 -3.65
N HIS A 135 3.01 -12.57 -2.83
CA HIS A 135 2.60 -12.41 -1.44
C HIS A 135 1.11 -12.04 -1.31
N LEU A 136 0.58 -11.12 -2.13
CA LEU A 136 -0.86 -10.79 -2.07
C LEU A 136 -1.78 -11.96 -2.42
N ARG A 137 -1.29 -12.92 -3.22
CA ARG A 137 -2.04 -14.13 -3.61
C ARG A 137 -1.80 -15.30 -2.65
N ASP A 138 -0.85 -15.18 -1.74
CA ASP A 138 -0.52 -16.20 -0.76
C ASP A 138 -1.55 -16.21 0.38
N GLY A 139 -2.03 -17.40 0.72
CA GLY A 139 -3.07 -17.59 1.73
C GLY A 139 -2.60 -17.24 3.14
N PHE A 140 -1.31 -17.42 3.44
CA PHE A 140 -0.75 -17.05 4.74
C PHE A 140 -0.71 -15.52 4.89
N THR A 141 -0.26 -14.82 3.85
CA THR A 141 -0.27 -13.35 3.81
C THR A 141 -1.70 -12.82 3.95
N GLN A 142 -2.67 -13.40 3.25
CA GLN A 142 -4.08 -13.02 3.38
C GLN A 142 -4.62 -13.22 4.82
N ALA A 143 -4.18 -14.27 5.51
CA ALA A 143 -4.54 -14.48 6.92
C ALA A 143 -3.95 -13.41 7.87
N VAL A 144 -2.89 -12.70 7.46
CA VAL A 144 -2.35 -11.54 8.16
C VAL A 144 -3.05 -10.24 7.75
N LEU A 145 -3.42 -10.10 6.47
CA LEU A 145 -4.02 -8.87 5.94
C LEU A 145 -5.46 -8.64 6.39
N LEU A 146 -6.27 -9.70 6.51
CA LEU A 146 -7.71 -9.61 6.67
C LEU A 146 -8.28 -9.51 8.10
N PRO A 147 -7.59 -9.91 9.19
CA PRO A 147 -8.13 -9.77 10.53
C PRO A 147 -8.54 -8.33 10.88
N HIS A 148 -9.71 -8.19 11.51
CA HIS A 148 -10.25 -6.92 12.02
C HIS A 148 -10.49 -5.81 10.98
N THR A 149 -10.64 -6.16 9.71
CA THR A 149 -10.85 -5.20 8.61
C THR A 149 -12.30 -4.86 8.31
N THR A 150 -13.28 -5.64 8.81
CA THR A 150 -14.70 -5.40 8.53
C THR A 150 -15.15 -4.05 9.10
N GLY A 151 -15.60 -3.15 8.21
CA GLY A 151 -15.96 -1.77 8.57
C GLY A 151 -14.77 -0.89 9.02
N ASN A 152 -13.53 -1.34 8.79
CA ASN A 152 -12.32 -0.64 9.18
C ASN A 152 -11.22 -0.83 8.12
N GLU A 153 -11.37 -0.13 6.99
CA GLU A 153 -10.42 -0.16 5.87
C GLU A 153 -9.00 0.25 6.29
N SER A 154 -8.88 1.20 7.22
CA SER A 154 -7.58 1.64 7.75
C SER A 154 -6.79 0.49 8.38
N GLN A 155 -7.47 -0.50 8.96
CA GLN A 155 -6.81 -1.67 9.52
C GLN A 155 -6.13 -2.53 8.45
N PHE A 156 -6.66 -2.58 7.24
CA PHE A 156 -6.03 -3.31 6.15
C PHE A 156 -4.69 -2.69 5.75
N TYR A 157 -4.63 -1.36 5.67
CA TYR A 157 -3.36 -0.66 5.42
C TYR A 157 -2.36 -0.90 6.55
N LEU A 158 -2.80 -0.89 7.82
CA LEU A 158 -1.93 -1.25 8.95
C LEU A 158 -1.40 -2.69 8.84
N ASN A 159 -2.28 -3.66 8.53
CA ASN A 159 -1.88 -5.05 8.40
C ASN A 159 -0.92 -5.27 7.22
N TYR A 160 -1.15 -4.58 6.09
CA TYR A 160 -0.23 -4.59 4.95
C TYR A 160 1.14 -4.03 5.29
N MET A 161 1.17 -3.02 6.14
CA MET A 161 2.40 -2.36 6.56
C MET A 161 3.19 -3.19 7.55
N TYR A 162 2.51 -3.82 8.50
CA TYR A 162 3.09 -4.87 9.33
C TYR A 162 3.71 -5.98 8.46
N PHE A 163 2.99 -6.43 7.42
CA PHE A 163 3.51 -7.42 6.49
C PHE A 163 4.79 -6.96 5.77
N LEU A 164 4.87 -5.71 5.31
CA LEU A 164 6.07 -5.16 4.68
C LEU A 164 7.26 -5.07 5.65
N VAL A 165 7.04 -4.66 6.91
CA VAL A 165 8.07 -4.67 7.96
C VAL A 165 8.59 -6.08 8.20
N ARG A 166 7.68 -7.05 8.37
CA ARG A 166 8.03 -8.45 8.63
C ARG A 166 8.76 -9.10 7.46
N SER A 167 8.54 -8.61 6.25
CA SER A 167 9.26 -9.00 5.03
C SER A 167 10.58 -8.25 4.86
N GLY A 168 10.93 -7.34 5.77
CA GLY A 168 12.13 -6.51 5.73
C GLY A 168 12.08 -5.35 4.73
N VAL A 169 11.00 -5.22 3.94
CA VAL A 169 10.90 -4.26 2.83
C VAL A 169 10.96 -2.81 3.33
N ILE A 170 10.53 -2.56 4.56
CA ILE A 170 10.53 -1.24 5.23
C ILE A 170 10.94 -1.40 6.70
N ASN A 171 11.23 -0.29 7.40
CA ASN A 171 11.70 -0.32 8.78
C ASN A 171 10.55 -0.40 9.80
N GLU A 172 10.81 -0.98 10.98
CA GLU A 172 9.83 -1.08 12.06
C GLU A 172 9.42 0.31 12.62
N GLU A 173 10.34 1.27 12.64
CA GLU A 173 10.04 2.65 13.04
C GLU A 173 8.95 3.30 12.17
N ASP A 174 8.86 2.89 10.91
CA ASP A 174 7.88 3.40 9.96
C ASP A 174 6.46 2.89 10.27
N GLU A 175 6.33 1.68 10.81
CA GLU A 175 5.04 1.12 11.24
C GLU A 175 4.45 1.90 12.43
N ILE A 176 5.28 2.18 13.45
CA ILE A 176 4.86 2.95 14.63
C ILE A 176 4.35 4.33 14.20
N ARG A 177 5.11 5.01 13.32
CA ARG A 177 4.73 6.34 12.81
C ARG A 177 3.45 6.28 11.99
N LEU A 178 3.30 5.27 11.14
CA LEU A 178 2.09 5.11 10.35
C LEU A 178 0.86 4.90 11.24
N HIS A 179 0.98 4.09 12.29
CA HIS A 179 -0.11 3.82 13.20
C HIS A 179 -0.66 5.10 13.86
N ASP A 180 0.22 6.01 14.27
CA ASP A 180 -0.17 7.31 14.81
C ASP A 180 -0.79 8.21 13.73
N VAL A 181 -0.22 8.19 12.52
CA VAL A 181 -0.72 8.97 11.37
C VAL A 181 -2.14 8.56 10.97
N LEU A 182 -2.41 7.25 10.84
CA LEU A 182 -3.73 6.74 10.42
C LEU A 182 -4.82 6.96 11.47
N ARG A 183 -4.45 7.07 12.75
CA ARG A 183 -5.37 7.37 13.87
C ARG A 183 -5.58 8.85 14.13
N THR A 184 -4.81 9.72 13.46
CA THR A 184 -4.95 11.16 13.58
C THR A 184 -6.03 11.67 12.62
N GLN A 185 -6.90 12.56 13.12
CA GLN A 185 -7.85 13.28 12.27
C GLN A 185 -7.13 14.45 11.56
N TRP A 186 -6.96 14.32 10.26
CA TRP A 186 -6.38 15.35 9.40
C TRP A 186 -7.50 16.23 8.85
N VAL A 187 -7.58 17.46 9.38
CA VAL A 187 -8.53 18.47 8.91
C VAL A 187 -7.79 19.43 8.00
N HIS A 188 -8.41 19.79 6.87
CA HIS A 188 -7.94 20.89 6.04
C HIS A 188 -8.09 22.17 6.87
N TYR A 189 -7.03 22.61 7.56
CA TYR A 189 -6.95 23.99 8.02
C TYR A 189 -6.76 24.86 6.79
N ASN A 190 -7.87 25.22 6.13
CA ASN A 190 -7.91 26.52 5.48
C ASN A 190 -7.69 27.53 6.62
N ILE A 191 -6.46 28.02 6.78
CA ILE A 191 -6.20 29.26 7.52
C ILE A 191 -6.86 30.38 6.70
N THR A 192 -8.17 30.49 6.84
CA THR A 192 -8.98 31.64 6.44
C THR A 192 -9.99 31.95 7.54
N LEU A 193 -9.60 31.69 8.79
CA LEU A 193 -10.26 32.19 10.00
C LEU A 193 -9.31 33.05 10.83
N ALA A 194 -8.39 33.75 10.16
CA ALA A 194 -7.51 34.76 10.78
C ALA A 194 -7.67 36.19 10.21
N GLN A 195 -8.55 36.43 9.22
CA GLN A 195 -8.73 37.78 8.63
C GLN A 195 -10.18 38.20 8.30
N SER A 196 -11.19 37.63 8.96
CA SER A 196 -12.56 38.19 8.92
C SER A 196 -13.06 38.72 10.28
N GLY A 197 -12.20 38.74 11.31
CA GLY A 197 -12.52 39.27 12.65
C GLY A 197 -11.76 40.53 13.07
N ARG A 198 -10.90 41.09 12.20
CA ARG A 198 -10.18 42.35 12.48
C ARG A 198 -10.13 43.24 11.23
N GLY A 199 -11.24 43.91 10.97
CA GLY A 199 -11.31 44.93 9.94
C GLY A 199 -12.65 45.67 9.99
N ARG A 200 -12.74 46.68 10.86
CA ARG A 200 -13.49 47.95 10.71
C ARG A 200 -14.97 47.79 10.27
N GLN A 201 -15.96 48.15 11.09
CA GLN A 201 -16.19 49.44 11.74
C GLN A 201 -17.01 49.26 13.02
#